data_AF-A0A226EUB9-F1
#
_entry.id   AF-A0A226EUB9-F1
#
_cell.length_a   1.000
_cell.length_b   1.000
_cell.length_c   1.000
_cell.angle_alpha   90.00
_cell.angle_beta   90.00
_cell.angle_gamma   90.00
#
_symmetry.space_group_name_H-M   'P 1'
#
loop_
_entity.id
_entity.type
_entity.pdbx_description
1 polymer ?
#
loop_
_entity_poly.entity_id
_entity_poly.type
_entity_poly.pdbx_seq_one_letter_code
_entity_poly.pdbx_strand_id
1 'polypeptide(L)'
;MFKYLCAIVILLTVAYSSAEVIENARCSRGPDARNIKSEVHEIRVIPCAEADDGEPCKMRKGTNATIEIDFTPTVNVRRPKAGMYWMSRVDMIFRGLKPNACQDMPCPIQSGTRYTYSTTIPLGRELPAGQYPIKLKISERRNIIFCQTLRIKLMEPDDSE
;
A
#
# COMPACT_ATOMS: atom_id res chain seq x y z
N MET A 1 21.39 35.92 -36.93
CA MET A 1 20.27 35.48 -36.07
C MET A 1 19.86 34.05 -36.43
N PHE A 2 20.69 33.03 -36.15
CA PHE A 2 20.36 31.61 -36.41
C PHE A 2 21.33 30.66 -35.65
N LYS A 3 21.40 30.78 -34.32
CA LYS A 3 22.24 29.90 -33.45
C LYS A 3 21.53 29.46 -32.17
N TYR A 4 20.20 29.56 -32.13
CA TYR A 4 19.34 28.95 -31.10
C TYR A 4 18.92 27.53 -31.51
N LEU A 5 19.84 26.79 -32.14
CA LEU A 5 19.56 25.49 -32.78
C LEU A 5 20.31 24.33 -32.10
N CYS A 6 20.70 24.53 -30.84
CA CYS A 6 20.99 23.45 -29.91
C CYS A 6 19.92 23.57 -28.82
N ALA A 7 18.68 23.14 -29.05
CA ALA A 7 18.31 21.73 -28.95
C ALA A 7 18.85 21.05 -27.68
N ILE A 8 19.01 21.81 -26.58
CA ILE A 8 19.16 21.30 -25.22
C ILE A 8 17.91 21.69 -24.41
N VAL A 9 16.74 21.56 -25.04
CA VAL A 9 15.53 21.26 -24.29
C VAL A 9 15.46 19.74 -24.23
N ILE A 10 16.35 19.17 -23.43
CA ILE A 10 16.22 17.78 -23.00
C ILE A 10 14.95 17.79 -22.15
N LEU A 11 13.82 17.46 -22.79
CA LEU A 11 12.60 17.05 -22.13
C LEU A 11 12.98 15.84 -21.27
N LEU A 12 13.35 16.11 -20.02
CA LEU A 12 13.25 15.14 -18.95
C LEU A 12 11.75 14.93 -18.75
N THR A 13 11.14 14.04 -19.52
CA THR A 13 9.88 13.41 -19.14
C THR A 13 10.18 12.54 -17.94
N VAL A 14 10.35 13.17 -16.78
CA VAL A 14 10.28 12.47 -15.51
C VAL A 14 8.87 11.90 -15.49
N ALA A 15 8.75 10.57 -15.57
CA ALA A 15 7.51 9.90 -15.28
C ALA A 15 7.13 10.33 -13.86
N TYR A 16 6.20 11.28 -13.76
CA TYR A 16 5.75 11.82 -12.49
C TYR A 16 4.87 10.76 -11.86
N SER A 17 5.47 9.83 -11.12
CA SER A 17 4.71 8.93 -10.27
C SER A 17 4.29 9.73 -9.03
N SER A 18 3.08 10.28 -9.04
CA SER A 18 2.48 10.83 -7.83
C SER A 18 2.24 9.66 -6.86
N ALA A 19 2.85 9.74 -5.68
CA ALA A 19 2.40 8.96 -4.55
C ALA A 19 1.32 9.80 -3.87
N GLU A 20 0.06 9.39 -4.01
CA GLU A 20 -1.06 10.14 -3.49
C GLU A 20 -1.56 9.54 -2.18
N VAL A 21 -1.93 10.43 -1.27
CA VAL A 21 -2.32 10.07 0.10
C VAL A 21 -3.80 9.74 0.11
N ILE A 22 -4.14 8.53 0.54
CA ILE A 22 -5.54 8.13 0.71
C ILE A 22 -6.04 8.42 2.13
N GLU A 23 -7.36 8.47 2.29
CA GLU A 23 -7.99 8.58 3.60
C GLU A 23 -7.63 7.39 4.52
N ASN A 24 -7.33 7.70 5.78
CA ASN A 24 -7.00 6.70 6.80
C ASN A 24 -8.25 5.94 7.27
N ALA A 25 -8.46 4.74 6.72
CA ALA A 25 -9.59 3.89 7.08
C ALA A 25 -9.17 2.70 7.97
N ARG A 26 -9.23 2.88 9.30
CA ARG A 26 -8.92 1.81 10.26
C ARG A 26 -9.84 0.60 10.10
N CYS A 27 -9.31 -0.60 10.33
CA CYS A 27 -10.12 -1.81 10.39
C CYS A 27 -11.23 -1.70 11.45
N SER A 28 -12.50 -1.81 11.04
CA SER A 28 -13.65 -1.51 11.91
C SER A 28 -14.27 -2.73 12.60
N ARG A 29 -13.82 -3.95 12.28
CA ARG A 29 -14.42 -5.21 12.79
C ARG A 29 -13.37 -6.26 13.16
N GLY A 30 -13.72 -7.08 14.15
CA GLY A 30 -12.92 -8.22 14.59
C GLY A 30 -11.86 -7.87 15.65
N PRO A 31 -11.03 -8.85 16.07
CA PRO A 31 -9.96 -8.63 17.04
C PRO A 31 -8.95 -7.57 16.57
N ASP A 32 -8.82 -7.41 15.26
CA ASP A 32 -7.89 -6.49 14.61
C ASP A 32 -8.30 -5.01 14.70
N ALA A 33 -9.54 -4.72 15.13
CA ALA A 33 -10.06 -3.37 15.31
C ALA A 33 -9.77 -2.77 16.70
N ARG A 34 -9.19 -3.56 17.61
CA ARG A 34 -8.99 -3.18 19.01
C ARG A 34 -7.51 -3.26 19.38
N ASN A 35 -7.12 -2.46 20.37
CA ASN A 35 -5.76 -2.47 20.94
C ASN A 35 -4.64 -2.18 19.92
N ILE A 36 -4.90 -1.30 18.94
CA ILE A 36 -3.90 -0.80 18.01
C ILE A 36 -2.76 -0.13 18.80
N LYS A 37 -1.51 -0.50 18.49
CA LYS A 37 -0.29 -0.07 19.17
C LYS A 37 0.55 0.89 18.34
N SER A 38 -0.11 1.71 17.53
CA SER A 38 0.53 2.81 16.80
C SER A 38 -0.48 3.89 16.45
N GLU A 39 0.06 5.06 16.15
CA GLU A 39 -0.63 6.09 15.39
C GLU A 39 -0.22 5.96 13.92
N VAL A 40 -1.18 5.94 13.00
CA VAL A 40 -0.93 5.97 11.55
C VAL A 40 -1.12 7.39 11.07
N HIS A 41 -0.10 7.93 10.43
CA HIS A 41 -0.03 9.32 9.96
C HIS A 41 -0.50 9.45 8.52
N GLU A 42 -0.04 8.55 7.67
CA GLU A 42 -0.20 8.69 6.22
C GLU A 42 -0.24 7.31 5.56
N ILE A 43 -1.06 7.18 4.52
CA ILE A 43 -1.16 5.99 3.70
C ILE A 43 -1.04 6.43 2.25
N ARG A 44 -0.05 5.91 1.52
CA ARG A 44 0.15 6.16 0.10
C ARG A 44 -0.02 4.86 -0.67
N VAL A 45 -0.69 4.94 -1.82
CA VAL A 45 -0.88 3.81 -2.72
C VAL A 45 -0.40 4.22 -4.11
N ILE A 46 0.46 3.41 -4.72
CA ILE A 46 1.16 3.75 -5.95
C ILE A 46 0.98 2.63 -6.98
N PRO A 47 0.46 2.93 -8.19
CA PRO A 47 -0.19 4.18 -8.58
C PRO A 47 -1.61 4.29 -7.98
N CYS A 48 -2.06 5.51 -7.67
CA CYS A 48 -3.44 5.78 -7.26
C CYS A 48 -3.80 7.24 -7.54
N ALA A 49 -3.96 7.60 -8.82
CA ALA A 49 -4.32 8.98 -9.22
C ALA A 49 -5.73 9.41 -8.75
N GLU A 50 -6.54 8.44 -8.32
CA GLU A 50 -7.89 8.66 -7.80
C GLU A 50 -7.92 9.16 -6.35
N ALA A 51 -6.79 9.13 -5.64
CA ALA A 51 -6.75 9.50 -4.23
C ALA A 51 -7.07 10.99 -4.03
N ASP A 52 -6.67 11.86 -4.96
CA ASP A 52 -7.01 13.29 -4.97
C ASP A 52 -8.53 13.54 -5.00
N ASP A 53 -9.29 12.64 -5.64
CA ASP A 53 -10.75 12.70 -5.74
C ASP A 53 -11.47 11.91 -4.63
N GLY A 54 -10.72 11.24 -3.73
CA GLY A 54 -11.27 10.34 -2.70
C GLY A 54 -11.89 9.05 -3.26
N GLU A 55 -11.60 8.72 -4.52
CA GLU A 55 -12.12 7.54 -5.21
C GLU A 55 -11.22 6.30 -4.96
N PRO A 56 -11.75 5.06 -5.09
CA PRO A 56 -10.93 3.87 -4.95
C PRO A 56 -9.82 3.80 -6.00
N CYS A 57 -8.59 3.48 -5.56
CA CYS A 57 -7.43 3.34 -6.43
C CYS A 57 -7.68 2.34 -7.56
N LYS A 58 -7.67 2.80 -8.81
CA LYS A 58 -7.85 1.90 -9.95
C LYS A 58 -6.51 1.26 -10.31
N MET A 59 -6.46 -0.07 -10.25
CA MET A 59 -5.27 -0.83 -10.52
C MET A 59 -5.53 -1.88 -11.59
N ARG A 60 -4.54 -2.10 -12.44
CA ARG A 60 -4.66 -3.04 -13.55
C ARG A 60 -4.19 -4.42 -13.13
N LYS A 61 -4.88 -5.44 -13.62
CA LYS A 61 -4.40 -6.81 -13.52
C LYS A 61 -3.11 -6.98 -14.34
N GLY A 62 -2.18 -7.77 -13.82
CA GLY A 62 -0.85 -8.01 -14.41
C GLY A 62 0.20 -6.96 -14.04
N THR A 63 -0.12 -5.96 -13.21
CA THR A 63 0.84 -4.92 -12.78
C THR A 63 1.22 -5.08 -11.30
N ASN A 64 2.11 -4.22 -10.81
CA ASN A 64 2.44 -4.12 -9.40
C ASN A 64 1.76 -2.90 -8.78
N ALA A 65 1.45 -2.98 -7.49
CA ALA A 65 1.05 -1.84 -6.68
C ALA A 65 1.94 -1.77 -5.44
N THR A 66 2.32 -0.56 -5.04
CA THR A 66 3.09 -0.31 -3.82
C THR A 66 2.20 0.39 -2.81
N ILE A 67 2.25 -0.08 -1.56
CA ILE A 67 1.55 0.51 -0.43
C ILE A 67 2.60 0.98 0.56
N GLU A 68 2.51 2.25 0.95
CA GLU A 68 3.35 2.82 2.00
C GLU A 68 2.49 3.33 3.15
N ILE A 69 2.89 3.02 4.37
CA ILE A 69 2.21 3.49 5.58
C ILE A 69 3.22 4.06 6.52
N ASP A 70 3.05 5.34 6.86
CA ASP A 70 3.81 6.02 7.89
C ASP A 70 3.10 5.88 9.23
N PHE A 71 3.82 5.40 10.24
CA PHE A 71 3.26 5.18 11.57
C PHE A 71 4.28 5.37 12.68
N THR A 72 3.78 5.61 13.89
CA THR A 72 4.59 5.67 15.11
C THR A 72 4.06 4.66 16.11
N PRO A 73 4.79 3.57 16.40
CA PRO A 73 4.36 2.55 17.34
C PRO A 73 4.47 3.06 18.78
N THR A 74 3.63 2.49 19.65
CA THR A 74 3.63 2.74 21.10
C THR A 74 4.23 1.56 21.89
N VAL A 75 4.76 0.56 21.17
CA VAL A 75 5.35 -0.66 21.71
C VAL A 75 6.60 -1.05 20.92
N ASN A 76 7.51 -1.77 21.58
CA ASN A 76 8.66 -2.37 20.91
C ASN A 76 8.29 -3.76 20.39
N VAL A 77 8.58 -4.06 19.11
CA VAL A 77 8.45 -5.43 18.56
C VAL A 77 9.65 -5.76 17.68
N ARG A 78 10.03 -7.05 17.64
CA ARG A 78 11.30 -7.49 17.04
C ARG A 78 11.13 -8.14 15.68
N ARG A 79 10.03 -8.88 15.50
CA ARG A 79 9.70 -9.70 14.33
C ARG A 79 8.22 -9.49 13.97
N PRO A 80 7.82 -8.25 13.64
CA PRO A 80 6.48 -7.98 13.14
C PRO A 80 6.17 -8.79 11.88
N LYS A 81 4.94 -9.27 11.80
CA LYS A 81 4.40 -9.99 10.66
C LYS A 81 3.43 -9.11 9.89
N ALA A 82 3.51 -9.18 8.57
CA ALA A 82 2.53 -8.58 7.68
C ALA A 82 1.45 -9.60 7.33
N GLY A 83 0.21 -9.13 7.29
CA GLY A 83 -0.94 -9.89 6.81
C GLY A 83 -1.81 -9.00 5.96
N MET A 84 -2.23 -9.50 4.80
CA MET A 84 -3.10 -8.80 3.86
C MET A 84 -4.26 -9.70 3.52
N TYR A 85 -5.47 -9.23 3.81
CA TYR A 85 -6.68 -10.01 3.73
C TYR A 85 -7.73 -9.27 2.93
N TRP A 86 -8.42 -10.04 2.12
CA TRP A 86 -9.52 -9.57 1.32
C TRP A 86 -10.84 -9.71 2.09
N MET A 87 -11.67 -8.67 2.14
CA MET A 87 -13.02 -8.76 2.73
C MET A 87 -14.08 -9.19 1.70
N SER A 88 -14.04 -10.42 1.18
CA SER A 88 -15.21 -11.01 0.51
C SER A 88 -15.28 -12.53 0.69
N ARG A 89 -16.33 -13.15 0.13
CA ARG A 89 -16.62 -14.60 0.18
C ARG A 89 -15.55 -15.49 -0.49
N VAL A 90 -14.57 -14.90 -1.17
CA VAL A 90 -13.47 -15.62 -1.81
C VAL A 90 -12.23 -15.38 -0.94
N ASP A 91 -11.71 -16.43 -0.30
CA ASP A 91 -10.44 -16.37 0.43
C ASP A 91 -9.28 -16.22 -0.57
N MET A 92 -9.11 -15.00 -1.08
CA MET A 92 -7.98 -14.65 -1.91
C MET A 92 -6.79 -14.40 -0.98
N ILE A 93 -6.02 -15.46 -0.73
CA ILE A 93 -4.73 -15.35 -0.06
C ILE A 93 -3.80 -14.65 -1.05
N PHE A 94 -3.42 -13.41 -0.74
CA PHE A 94 -2.39 -12.69 -1.49
C PHE A 94 -1.04 -13.39 -1.26
N ARG A 95 -0.73 -14.37 -2.11
CA ARG A 95 0.55 -15.10 -2.09
C ARG A 95 1.76 -14.19 -2.29
N GLY A 96 1.56 -13.01 -2.87
CA GLY A 96 2.61 -12.02 -3.09
C GLY A 96 3.05 -11.26 -1.83
N LEU A 97 2.30 -11.31 -0.73
CA LEU A 97 2.70 -10.60 0.49
C LEU A 97 3.76 -11.40 1.25
N LYS A 98 4.90 -10.75 1.54
CA LYS A 98 5.92 -11.31 2.43
C LYS A 98 5.42 -11.28 3.87
N PRO A 99 5.32 -12.42 4.58
CA PRO A 99 4.81 -12.43 5.94
C PRO A 99 5.75 -11.78 6.95
N ASN A 100 7.05 -11.64 6.65
CA ASN A 100 8.02 -10.96 7.51
C ASN A 100 8.07 -9.47 7.16
N ALA A 101 7.47 -8.63 8.00
CA ALA A 101 7.40 -7.19 7.74
C ALA A 101 8.79 -6.51 7.75
N CYS A 102 9.79 -7.11 8.38
CA CYS A 102 11.16 -6.58 8.40
C CYS A 102 11.87 -6.64 7.05
N GLN A 103 11.27 -7.28 6.03
CA GLN A 103 11.79 -7.21 4.65
C GLN A 103 11.41 -5.90 3.96
N ASP A 104 10.39 -5.22 4.47
CA ASP A 104 9.73 -4.07 3.85
C ASP A 104 9.80 -2.83 4.79
N MET A 105 10.47 -2.94 5.95
CA MET A 105 10.82 -1.84 6.85
C MET A 105 11.96 -2.23 7.82
N PRO A 106 12.69 -1.26 8.41
CA PRO A 106 13.73 -1.54 9.41
C PRO A 106 13.18 -2.20 10.69
N CYS A 107 13.98 -3.12 11.26
CA CYS A 107 13.68 -3.81 12.51
C CYS A 107 14.91 -3.85 13.42
N PRO A 108 14.73 -3.96 14.76
CA PRO A 108 13.45 -3.99 15.48
C PRO A 108 12.75 -2.63 15.49
N ILE A 109 11.41 -2.61 15.54
CA ILE A 109 10.69 -1.34 15.69
C ILE A 109 10.60 -0.95 17.16
N GLN A 110 10.80 0.34 17.41
CA GLN A 110 10.88 0.93 18.73
C GLN A 110 9.76 1.94 18.95
N SER A 111 9.19 1.93 20.14
CA SER A 111 8.15 2.86 20.57
C SER A 111 8.60 4.31 20.40
N GLY A 112 7.69 5.17 19.94
CA GLY A 112 7.91 6.61 19.75
C GLY A 112 8.74 7.00 18.53
N THR A 113 9.27 6.05 17.76
CA THR A 113 10.02 6.32 16.52
C THR A 113 9.11 6.22 15.30
N ARG A 114 9.19 7.17 14.36
CA ARG A 114 8.40 7.09 13.11
C ARG A 114 9.04 6.09 12.14
N TYR A 115 8.21 5.23 11.55
CA TYR A 115 8.60 4.24 10.54
C TYR A 115 7.72 4.39 9.31
N THR A 116 8.26 3.96 8.17
CA THR A 116 7.50 3.74 6.93
C THR A 116 7.57 2.25 6.62
N TYR A 117 6.40 1.62 6.49
CA TYR A 117 6.25 0.27 5.94
C TYR A 117 5.93 0.39 4.46
N SER A 118 6.80 -0.12 3.57
CA SER A 118 6.64 0.00 2.11
C SER A 118 6.71 -1.38 1.46
N THR A 119 5.57 -1.86 0.94
CA THR A 119 5.45 -3.20 0.35
C THR A 119 4.88 -3.12 -1.07
N THR A 120 5.49 -3.88 -1.98
CA THR A 120 5.01 -3.99 -3.37
C THR A 120 4.35 -5.34 -3.57
N ILE A 121 3.12 -5.31 -4.06
CA ILE A 121 2.26 -6.48 -4.28
C ILE A 121 2.03 -6.70 -5.78
N PRO A 122 2.29 -7.91 -6.30
CA PRO A 122 1.91 -8.24 -7.67
C PRO A 122 0.41 -8.49 -7.76
N LEU A 123 -0.24 -7.86 -8.73
CA LEU A 123 -1.66 -8.04 -9.04
C LEU A 123 -1.76 -9.06 -10.18
N GLY A 124 -1.93 -10.34 -9.84
CA GLY A 124 -2.01 -11.41 -10.83
C GLY A 124 -3.12 -11.23 -11.87
N ARG A 125 -2.93 -11.75 -13.08
CA ARG A 125 -3.94 -11.71 -14.16
C ARG A 125 -5.15 -12.62 -13.86
N GLU A 126 -4.97 -13.60 -12.98
CA GLU A 126 -6.01 -14.53 -12.53
C GLU A 126 -7.01 -13.92 -11.55
N LEU A 127 -6.70 -12.74 -10.99
CA LEU A 127 -7.59 -12.07 -10.05
C LEU A 127 -8.85 -11.56 -10.79
N PRO A 128 -10.06 -11.75 -10.26
CA PRO A 128 -11.25 -11.21 -10.90
C PRO A 128 -11.22 -9.68 -10.90
N ALA A 129 -11.73 -9.03 -11.94
CA ALA A 129 -11.96 -7.59 -11.89
C ALA A 129 -13.10 -7.25 -10.90
N GLY A 130 -13.08 -6.05 -10.33
CA GLY A 130 -14.06 -5.64 -9.33
C GLY A 130 -13.55 -4.60 -8.34
N GLN A 131 -14.33 -4.34 -7.29
CA GLN A 131 -13.94 -3.44 -6.20
C GLN A 131 -13.52 -4.19 -4.96
N TYR A 132 -12.44 -3.67 -4.38
CA TYR A 132 -11.54 -4.35 -3.51
C TYR A 132 -11.27 -3.72 -2.13
N PRO A 133 -12.05 -4.05 -1.06
CA PRO A 133 -11.66 -3.71 0.32
C PRO A 133 -10.59 -4.67 0.85
N ILE A 134 -9.35 -4.19 0.91
CA ILE A 134 -8.18 -4.93 1.40
C ILE A 134 -7.85 -4.49 2.82
N LYS A 135 -7.73 -5.43 3.74
CA LYS A 135 -7.20 -5.22 5.09
C LYS A 135 -5.70 -5.49 5.10
N LEU A 136 -4.89 -4.49 5.41
CA LEU A 136 -3.46 -4.65 5.67
C LEU A 136 -3.19 -4.50 7.17
N LYS A 137 -2.50 -5.48 7.75
CA LYS A 137 -2.19 -5.54 9.18
C LYS A 137 -0.71 -5.82 9.42
N ILE A 138 -0.12 -5.08 10.36
CA ILE A 138 1.17 -5.41 10.97
C ILE A 138 0.95 -5.83 12.41
N SER A 139 1.49 -6.98 12.81
CA SER A 139 1.30 -7.51 14.18
C SER A 139 2.44 -8.38 14.67
N GLU A 140 2.63 -8.45 15.98
CA GLU A 140 3.49 -9.43 16.63
C GLU A 140 2.78 -9.99 17.88
N ARG A 141 2.56 -11.32 17.91
CA ARG A 141 1.83 -12.01 18.99
C ARG A 141 0.43 -11.40 19.20
N ARG A 142 0.24 -10.65 20.29
CA ARG A 142 -1.02 -9.97 20.66
C ARG A 142 -1.00 -8.46 20.36
N ASN A 143 0.16 -7.92 19.96
CA ASN A 143 0.30 -6.52 19.60
C ASN A 143 -0.09 -6.34 18.13
N ILE A 144 -1.21 -5.68 17.89
CA ILE A 144 -1.57 -5.21 16.54
C ILE A 144 -0.95 -3.82 16.42
N ILE A 145 0.06 -3.67 15.57
CA ILE A 145 0.74 -2.39 15.38
C ILE A 145 -0.20 -1.44 14.66
N PHE A 146 -0.71 -1.84 13.51
CA PHE A 146 -1.81 -1.16 12.82
C PHE A 146 -2.65 -2.14 12.01
N CYS A 147 -3.87 -1.72 11.66
CA CYS A 147 -4.74 -2.40 10.71
C CYS A 147 -5.51 -1.36 9.89
N GLN A 148 -5.30 -1.36 8.58
CA GLN A 148 -5.87 -0.39 7.64
C GLN A 148 -6.67 -1.08 6.54
N THR A 149 -7.75 -0.46 6.11
CA THR A 149 -8.61 -0.90 5.02
C THR A 149 -8.37 -0.02 3.80
N LEU A 150 -7.87 -0.58 2.72
CA LEU A 150 -7.63 0.10 1.44
C LEU A 150 -8.75 -0.26 0.48
N ARG A 151 -9.25 0.72 -0.28
CA ARG A 151 -10.25 0.48 -1.35
C ARG A 151 -9.55 0.51 -2.69
N ILE A 152 -9.34 -0.65 -3.28
CA ILE A 152 -8.73 -0.83 -4.59
C ILE A 152 -9.83 -1.19 -5.59
N LYS A 153 -9.71 -0.86 -6.87
CA LYS A 153 -10.56 -1.36 -7.94
C LYS A 153 -9.68 -2.06 -8.97
N LEU A 154 -9.79 -3.37 -9.09
CA LEU A 154 -9.07 -4.14 -10.10
C LEU A 154 -9.81 -4.04 -11.44
N MET A 155 -9.09 -3.56 -12.44
CA MET A 155 -9.53 -3.43 -13.82
C MET A 155 -8.93 -4.56 -14.66
N GLU A 156 -9.58 -4.92 -15.77
CA GLU A 156 -9.00 -5.84 -16.74
C GLU A 156 -7.64 -5.33 -17.27
N PRO A 157 -6.74 -6.20 -17.73
CA PRO A 157 -5.56 -5.79 -18.46
C PRO A 157 -5.97 -4.92 -19.67
N ASP A 158 -5.14 -3.95 -20.07
CA ASP A 158 -5.35 -3.30 -21.37
C ASP A 158 -5.07 -4.34 -22.46
N ASP A 159 -6.03 -4.52 -23.38
CA ASP A 159 -5.88 -5.39 -24.56
C ASP A 159 -4.90 -4.83 -25.61
N SER A 160 -4.10 -3.80 -25.29
CA SER A 160 -3.15 -3.17 -26.20
C SER A 160 -1.74 -3.73 -26.03
N GLU A 161 -1.50 -4.91 -26.61
CA GLU A 161 -0.19 -5.39 -27.04
C GLU A 161 -0.27 -5.95 -28.46
#